data_AF-A0A6G1RGX7-F1
#
_entry.id   AF-A0A6G1RGX7-F1
#
_cell.length_a   1.000
_cell.length_b   1.000
_cell.length_c   1.000
_cell.angle_alpha   90.00
_cell.angle_beta   90.00
_cell.angle_gamma   90.00
#
_symmetry.space_group_name_H-M   'P 1'
#
loop_
_entity.id
_entity.type
_entity.pdbx_description
1 polymer ?
#
loop_
_entity_poly.entity_id
_entity_poly.type
_entity_poly.pdbx_seq_one_letter_code
_entity_poly.pdbx_strand_id
1 'polypeptide(L)'
;DDYSDKEHLKEALESYVAGLRKVRLIRANKREGLVRARLLGASVAKGDILTFLDCHCECHEGWLEPLLARIAEEETAVVCPVIDVIDWNTFEYLGNAGEPQIGGFDWRLVFTWHTTPEREQKRRKSKTDVIRSPTMAGGLFSVSKKYFDYLGSYDTGMEVWGGENLEFSFRIWQCGGSLEIHPCSHVGHVFPKQAPYSRAKALANSVRAAEVWMDGYKELYYHRNPHARLEPYGDVTERRLLREKLKCKDFKWFLENVYPELHVPEDRPGFFGMLKNRGMANFCFDYNPTNEHQVTGQRIILYPCHGMGQNQFFEYTSHNEIRYNTRQPEVC
;
A
#
# COMPACT_ATOMS: atom_id res chain seq x y z
N ASP A 1 -14.60 16.65 -5.36
CA ASP A 1 -13.59 17.61 -5.84
C ASP A 1 -12.74 18.08 -4.67
N ASP A 2 -11.47 17.66 -4.64
CA ASP A 2 -10.47 18.01 -3.61
C ASP A 2 -9.78 19.35 -3.94
N TYR A 3 -10.58 20.40 -4.08
CA TYR A 3 -10.10 21.77 -4.32
C TYR A 3 -9.28 21.92 -5.61
N SER A 4 -9.81 21.40 -6.73
CA SER A 4 -9.15 21.48 -8.04
C SER A 4 -9.07 22.91 -8.56
N ASP A 5 -7.97 23.26 -9.23
CA ASP A 5 -7.74 24.58 -9.83
C ASP A 5 -8.07 24.67 -11.33
N LYS A 6 -8.30 23.52 -11.99
CA LYS A 6 -8.59 23.45 -13.42
C LYS A 6 -9.99 23.96 -13.73
N GLU A 7 -10.08 24.90 -14.66
CA GLU A 7 -11.33 25.60 -14.99
C GLU A 7 -12.47 24.66 -15.42
N HIS A 8 -12.14 23.62 -16.21
CA HIS A 8 -13.13 22.64 -16.67
C HIS A 8 -13.77 21.81 -15.53
N LEU A 9 -13.17 21.82 -14.32
CA LEU A 9 -13.72 21.13 -13.15
C LEU A 9 -14.67 22.01 -12.32
N LYS A 10 -14.86 23.28 -12.68
CA LYS A 10 -15.75 24.22 -11.99
C LYS A 10 -17.17 24.15 -12.57
N GLU A 11 -17.70 25.26 -13.10
CA GLU A 11 -19.08 25.38 -13.61
C GLU A 11 -19.39 24.39 -14.74
N ALA A 12 -18.41 24.11 -15.60
CA ALA A 12 -18.56 23.16 -16.70
C ALA A 12 -18.89 21.74 -16.19
N LEU A 13 -18.16 21.26 -15.18
CA LEU A 13 -18.42 19.96 -14.56
C LEU A 13 -19.77 19.94 -13.84
N GLU A 14 -20.10 21.00 -13.10
CA GLU A 14 -21.38 21.12 -12.39
C GLU A 14 -22.58 21.07 -13.35
N SER A 15 -22.49 21.80 -14.46
CA SER A 15 -23.51 21.80 -15.51
C SER A 15 -23.69 20.42 -16.14
N TYR A 16 -22.58 19.72 -16.38
CA TYR A 16 -22.61 18.37 -16.96
C TYR A 16 -23.26 17.35 -16.01
N VAL A 17 -22.85 17.34 -14.73
CA VAL A 17 -23.35 16.34 -13.76
C VAL A 17 -24.79 16.59 -13.31
N ALA A 18 -25.30 17.81 -13.41
CA ALA A 18 -26.67 18.16 -12.99
C ALA A 18 -27.76 17.34 -13.70
N GLY A 19 -27.51 16.88 -14.93
CA GLY A 19 -28.43 16.04 -15.69
C GLY A 19 -28.32 14.54 -15.41
N LEU A 20 -27.30 14.08 -14.68
CA LEU A 20 -27.02 12.66 -14.50
C LEU A 20 -27.76 12.06 -13.29
N ARG A 21 -28.44 10.93 -13.50
CA ARG A 21 -29.12 10.21 -12.42
C ARG A 21 -28.11 9.56 -11.49
N LYS A 22 -28.39 9.62 -10.18
CA LYS A 22 -27.56 9.04 -9.10
C LYS A 22 -26.14 9.61 -9.00
N VAL A 23 -25.90 10.81 -9.55
CA VAL A 23 -24.62 11.52 -9.41
C VAL A 23 -24.78 12.68 -8.44
N ARG A 24 -23.79 12.87 -7.56
CA ARG A 24 -23.70 14.01 -6.64
C ARG A 24 -22.28 14.57 -6.72
N LEU A 25 -22.15 15.87 -6.96
CA LEU A 25 -20.87 16.57 -6.90
C LEU A 25 -20.74 17.28 -5.55
N ILE A 26 -19.60 17.04 -4.88
CA ILE A 26 -19.27 17.66 -3.59
C ILE A 26 -17.88 18.25 -3.72
N ARG A 27 -17.73 19.49 -3.26
CA ARG A 27 -16.48 20.26 -3.32
C ARG A 27 -15.96 20.49 -1.91
N ALA A 28 -14.66 20.27 -1.73
CA ALA A 28 -13.97 20.67 -0.51
C ALA A 28 -13.75 22.20 -0.50
N ASN A 29 -13.71 22.80 0.69
CA ASN A 29 -13.50 24.24 0.87
C ASN A 29 -12.01 24.64 0.88
N LYS A 30 -11.12 23.65 0.95
CA LYS A 30 -9.66 23.77 0.91
C LYS A 30 -9.09 22.46 0.40
N ARG A 31 -7.80 22.44 0.05
CA ARG A 31 -7.11 21.19 -0.30
C ARG A 31 -7.06 20.26 0.91
N GLU A 32 -7.74 19.13 0.81
CA GLU A 32 -7.85 18.13 1.87
C GLU A 32 -6.83 17.00 1.67
N GLY A 33 -6.53 16.62 0.43
CA GLY A 33 -5.78 15.40 0.12
C GLY A 33 -6.69 14.17 0.11
N LEU A 34 -6.23 13.07 -0.51
CA LEU A 34 -7.12 11.98 -0.90
C LEU A 34 -7.85 11.34 0.28
N VAL A 35 -7.18 11.23 1.44
CA VAL A 35 -7.76 10.59 2.63
C VAL A 35 -8.99 11.37 3.12
N ARG A 36 -8.80 12.66 3.41
CA ARG A 36 -9.88 13.52 3.91
C ARG A 36 -10.95 13.79 2.85
N ALA A 37 -10.59 13.84 1.57
CA ALA A 37 -11.54 13.91 0.47
C ALA A 37 -12.42 12.64 0.35
N ARG A 38 -11.83 11.44 0.53
CA ARG A 38 -12.59 10.17 0.60
C ARG A 38 -13.53 10.17 1.81
N LEU A 39 -13.09 10.66 2.97
CA LEU A 39 -13.93 10.77 4.16
C LEU A 39 -15.10 11.76 3.98
N LEU A 40 -14.90 12.87 3.25
CA LEU A 40 -15.98 13.78 2.89
C LEU A 40 -17.07 13.04 2.10
N GLY A 41 -16.69 12.24 1.10
CA GLY A 41 -17.61 11.39 0.35
C GLY A 41 -18.28 10.32 1.22
N ALA A 42 -17.52 9.64 2.08
CA ALA A 42 -18.04 8.60 2.98
C ALA A 42 -19.07 9.17 3.97
N SER A 43 -18.85 10.38 4.50
CA SER A 43 -19.73 11.01 5.50
C SER A 43 -21.14 11.27 4.97
N VAL A 44 -21.29 11.61 3.69
CA VAL A 44 -22.57 11.92 3.06
C VAL A 44 -23.18 10.75 2.27
N ALA A 45 -22.47 9.63 2.19
CA ALA A 45 -22.92 8.44 1.50
C ALA A 45 -24.15 7.84 2.20
N LYS A 46 -25.15 7.45 1.41
CA LYS A 46 -26.43 6.89 1.89
C LYS A 46 -26.54 5.38 1.71
N GLY A 47 -25.63 4.76 0.95
CA GLY A 47 -25.62 3.32 0.73
C GLY A 47 -25.00 2.58 1.90
N ASP A 48 -25.35 1.29 2.02
CA ASP A 48 -24.82 0.40 3.06
C ASP A 48 -23.37 0.00 2.81
N ILE A 49 -22.94 -0.01 1.54
CA ILE A 49 -21.58 -0.35 1.11
C ILE A 49 -20.94 0.89 0.48
N LEU A 50 -19.71 1.20 0.89
CA LEU A 50 -18.87 2.21 0.27
C LEU A 50 -17.98 1.53 -0.75
N THR A 51 -18.04 1.97 -2.01
CA THR A 51 -17.10 1.55 -3.06
C THR A 51 -16.29 2.77 -3.49
N PHE A 52 -14.99 2.74 -3.22
CA PHE A 52 -14.05 3.77 -3.63
C PHE A 52 -13.45 3.40 -4.97
N LEU A 53 -13.35 4.40 -5.87
CA LEU A 53 -12.65 4.32 -7.14
C LEU A 53 -11.84 5.60 -7.33
N ASP A 54 -10.75 5.50 -8.11
CA ASP A 54 -10.04 6.67 -8.59
C ASP A 54 -10.77 7.32 -9.77
N CYS A 55 -10.45 8.57 -10.08
CA CYS A 55 -11.12 9.35 -11.13
C CYS A 55 -10.66 9.02 -12.57
N HIS A 56 -9.84 7.99 -12.74
CA HIS A 56 -9.24 7.56 -14.01
C HIS A 56 -9.29 6.03 -14.10
N CYS A 57 -10.50 5.50 -13.97
CA CYS A 57 -10.80 4.08 -14.05
C CYS A 57 -11.87 3.79 -15.08
N GLU A 58 -11.82 2.59 -15.66
CA GLU A 58 -12.87 2.04 -16.52
C GLU A 58 -13.29 0.68 -15.94
N CYS A 59 -14.59 0.47 -15.77
CA CYS A 59 -15.10 -0.71 -15.09
C CYS A 59 -15.45 -1.81 -16.10
N HIS A 60 -15.02 -3.05 -15.85
CA HIS A 60 -15.44 -4.19 -16.64
C HIS A 60 -16.92 -4.51 -16.39
N GLU A 61 -17.59 -5.15 -17.35
CA GLU A 61 -18.94 -5.69 -17.16
C GLU A 61 -18.99 -6.63 -15.96
N GLY A 62 -20.03 -6.49 -15.11
CA GLY A 62 -20.23 -7.33 -13.93
C GLY A 62 -19.22 -7.11 -12.79
N TRP A 63 -18.48 -5.99 -12.77
CA TRP A 63 -17.43 -5.76 -11.76
C TRP A 63 -17.98 -5.57 -10.33
N LEU A 64 -19.22 -5.10 -10.15
CA LEU A 64 -19.69 -4.64 -8.85
C LEU A 64 -20.32 -5.77 -8.03
N GLU A 65 -21.11 -6.63 -8.68
CA GLU A 65 -21.86 -7.73 -8.07
C GLU A 65 -20.98 -8.66 -7.21
N PRO A 66 -19.78 -9.08 -7.64
CA PRO A 66 -18.93 -9.96 -6.83
C PRO A 66 -18.43 -9.27 -5.54
N LEU A 67 -18.16 -7.97 -5.60
CA LEU A 67 -17.74 -7.19 -4.42
C LEU A 67 -18.87 -7.08 -3.40
N LEU A 68 -20.08 -6.75 -3.86
CA LEU A 68 -21.25 -6.60 -3.00
C LEU A 68 -21.70 -7.94 -2.41
N ALA A 69 -21.71 -9.00 -3.22
CA ALA A 69 -22.07 -10.34 -2.78
C ALA A 69 -21.12 -10.82 -1.66
N ARG A 70 -19.81 -10.61 -1.82
CA ARG A 70 -18.84 -11.01 -0.81
C ARG A 70 -19.03 -10.28 0.53
N ILE A 71 -19.32 -8.97 0.50
CA ILE A 71 -19.59 -8.19 1.72
C ILE A 71 -20.92 -8.60 2.37
N ALA A 72 -21.90 -9.02 1.57
CA ALA A 72 -23.16 -9.55 2.09
C ALA A 72 -22.97 -10.90 2.82
N GLU A 73 -22.01 -11.72 2.39
CA GLU A 73 -21.63 -12.96 3.08
C GLU A 73 -20.80 -12.70 4.34
N GLU A 74 -19.90 -11.72 4.30
CA GLU A 74 -18.97 -11.39 5.37
C GLU A 74 -18.82 -9.87 5.50
N GLU A 75 -19.54 -9.27 6.45
CA GLU A 75 -19.58 -7.81 6.63
C GLU A 75 -18.19 -7.21 6.97
N THR A 76 -17.31 -8.02 7.56
CA THR A 76 -15.94 -7.61 7.94
C THR A 76 -14.92 -7.73 6.80
N ALA A 77 -15.34 -8.20 5.62
CA ALA A 77 -14.48 -8.27 4.44
C ALA A 77 -14.36 -6.90 3.76
N VAL A 78 -13.12 -6.51 3.48
CA VAL A 78 -12.79 -5.41 2.57
C VAL A 78 -12.36 -6.04 1.25
N VAL A 79 -13.09 -5.72 0.18
CA VAL A 79 -12.97 -6.46 -1.09
C VAL A 79 -12.54 -5.54 -2.22
N CYS A 80 -11.40 -5.84 -2.83
CA CYS A 80 -10.82 -5.12 -3.95
C CYS A 80 -11.16 -5.83 -5.27
N PRO A 81 -11.36 -5.07 -6.37
CA PRO A 81 -11.28 -5.65 -7.70
C PRO A 81 -9.82 -6.03 -8.03
N VAL A 82 -9.65 -6.89 -9.04
CA VAL A 82 -8.41 -6.94 -9.81
C VAL A 82 -8.24 -5.60 -10.52
N ILE A 83 -7.08 -4.98 -10.34
CA ILE A 83 -6.74 -3.70 -10.96
C ILE A 83 -5.98 -3.99 -12.24
N ASP A 84 -6.64 -3.80 -13.38
CA ASP A 84 -6.02 -3.96 -14.68
C ASP A 84 -5.32 -2.67 -15.12
N VAL A 85 -4.27 -2.79 -15.92
CA VAL A 85 -3.59 -1.62 -16.47
C VAL A 85 -4.36 -1.10 -17.67
N ILE A 86 -4.64 0.20 -17.68
CA ILE A 86 -4.91 0.96 -18.91
C ILE A 86 -3.65 1.75 -19.23
N ASP A 87 -3.05 1.51 -20.38
CA ASP A 87 -1.82 2.23 -20.76
C ASP A 87 -2.10 3.74 -20.88
N TRP A 88 -1.29 4.56 -20.21
CA TRP A 88 -1.52 6.01 -20.16
C TRP A 88 -1.35 6.73 -21.51
N ASN A 89 -0.69 6.09 -22.47
CA ASN A 89 -0.38 6.68 -23.77
C ASN A 89 -1.28 6.11 -24.89
N THR A 90 -1.49 4.80 -24.93
CA THR A 90 -2.31 4.12 -25.96
C THR A 90 -3.76 3.91 -25.52
N PHE A 91 -4.07 4.01 -24.22
CA PHE A 91 -5.35 3.64 -23.62
C PHE A 91 -5.75 2.18 -23.89
N GLU A 92 -4.78 1.32 -24.20
CA GLU A 92 -5.00 -0.12 -24.31
C GLU A 92 -5.36 -0.69 -22.94
N TYR A 93 -6.46 -1.44 -22.87
CA TYR A 93 -6.88 -2.17 -21.67
C TYR A 93 -6.19 -3.54 -21.62
N LEU A 94 -5.35 -3.74 -20.60
CA LEU A 94 -4.45 -4.90 -20.46
C LEU A 94 -4.94 -5.93 -19.42
N GLY A 95 -6.24 -5.96 -19.16
CA GLY A 95 -6.86 -6.99 -18.32
C GLY A 95 -6.78 -8.38 -18.96
N ASN A 96 -6.63 -9.41 -18.13
CA ASN A 96 -6.54 -10.79 -18.60
C ASN A 96 -7.20 -11.78 -17.64
N ALA A 97 -7.53 -12.97 -18.14
CA ALA A 97 -8.19 -14.03 -17.38
C ALA A 97 -7.23 -14.90 -16.52
N GLY A 98 -5.98 -14.47 -16.37
CA GLY A 98 -4.97 -15.13 -15.55
C GLY A 98 -5.27 -15.03 -14.06
N GLU A 99 -4.47 -15.73 -13.25
CA GLU A 99 -4.52 -15.52 -11.80
C GLU A 99 -3.94 -14.12 -11.49
N PRO A 100 -4.67 -13.25 -10.78
CA PRO A 100 -4.19 -11.90 -10.52
C PRO A 100 -3.03 -11.91 -9.53
N GLN A 101 -2.22 -10.86 -9.60
CA GLN A 101 -1.28 -10.54 -8.52
C GLN A 101 -2.05 -10.04 -7.30
N ILE A 102 -1.46 -10.25 -6.12
CA ILE A 102 -1.96 -9.69 -4.86
C ILE A 102 -0.95 -8.71 -4.28
N GLY A 103 -1.40 -7.91 -3.31
CA GLY A 103 -0.63 -6.81 -2.76
C GLY A 103 0.19 -7.20 -1.53
N GLY A 104 1.45 -6.80 -1.51
CA GLY A 104 2.34 -6.85 -0.35
C GLY A 104 3.09 -5.54 -0.15
N PHE A 105 4.18 -5.60 0.62
CA PHE A 105 5.08 -4.47 0.84
C PHE A 105 6.50 -4.99 1.04
N ASP A 106 7.48 -4.11 0.82
CA ASP A 106 8.85 -4.35 1.26
C ASP A 106 9.20 -3.54 2.52
N TRP A 107 10.35 -3.83 3.13
CA TRP A 107 10.77 -3.16 4.36
C TRP A 107 11.12 -1.67 4.20
N ARG A 108 10.88 -1.04 3.03
CA ARG A 108 10.87 0.42 2.90
C ARG A 108 9.47 1.01 3.09
N LEU A 109 8.48 0.17 3.42
CA LEU A 109 7.05 0.49 3.43
C LEU A 109 6.56 1.03 2.08
N VAL A 110 7.03 0.39 1.00
CA VAL A 110 6.52 0.61 -0.35
C VAL A 110 5.68 -0.59 -0.74
N PHE A 111 4.48 -0.32 -1.26
CA PHE A 111 3.59 -1.35 -1.81
C PHE A 111 4.26 -2.09 -2.98
N THR A 112 4.09 -3.41 -3.03
CA THR A 112 4.60 -4.26 -4.10
C THR A 112 3.53 -5.26 -4.54
N TRP A 113 3.57 -5.65 -5.81
CA TRP A 113 2.77 -6.77 -6.30
C TRP A 113 3.56 -8.06 -6.19
N HIS A 114 2.90 -9.16 -5.83
CA HIS A 114 3.48 -10.50 -5.87
C HIS A 114 2.46 -11.54 -6.33
N THR A 115 2.98 -12.70 -6.71
CA THR A 115 2.14 -13.84 -7.10
C THR A 115 1.39 -14.38 -5.88
N THR A 116 0.20 -14.94 -6.12
CA THR A 116 -0.56 -15.62 -5.06
C THR A 116 0.24 -16.82 -4.55
N PRO A 117 0.55 -16.93 -3.25
CA PRO A 117 1.35 -18.02 -2.72
C PRO A 117 0.58 -19.35 -2.74
N GLU A 118 1.30 -20.46 -2.81
CA GLU A 118 0.71 -21.81 -2.90
C GLU A 118 -0.25 -22.11 -1.73
N ARG A 119 0.05 -21.58 -0.53
CA ARG A 119 -0.81 -21.69 0.66
C ARG A 119 -2.21 -21.11 0.41
N GLU A 120 -2.28 -19.94 -0.21
CA GLU A 120 -3.56 -19.29 -0.52
C GLU A 120 -4.24 -19.96 -1.71
N GLN A 121 -3.50 -20.39 -2.73
CA GLN A 121 -4.05 -21.17 -3.84
C GLN A 121 -4.74 -22.46 -3.35
N LYS A 122 -4.10 -23.19 -2.42
CA LYS A 122 -4.66 -24.43 -1.82
C LYS A 122 -5.90 -24.18 -0.96
N ARG A 123 -6.07 -22.98 -0.40
CA ARG A 123 -7.26 -22.62 0.40
C ARG A 123 -8.50 -22.48 -0.48
N ARG A 124 -8.34 -22.02 -1.72
CA ARG A 124 -9.45 -21.78 -2.65
C ARG A 124 -9.95 -23.10 -3.26
N LYS A 125 -11.25 -23.18 -3.52
CA LYS A 125 -11.88 -24.31 -4.22
C LYS A 125 -11.94 -24.06 -5.73
N SER A 126 -12.08 -22.79 -6.12
CA SER A 126 -12.12 -22.33 -7.50
C SER A 126 -11.08 -21.24 -7.76
N LYS A 127 -10.74 -21.03 -9.04
CA LYS A 127 -9.95 -19.88 -9.49
C LYS A 127 -10.69 -18.55 -9.36
N THR A 128 -12.01 -18.61 -9.25
CA THR A 128 -12.88 -17.43 -9.10
C THR A 128 -13.17 -17.05 -7.65
N ASP A 129 -12.76 -17.89 -6.69
CA ASP A 129 -12.92 -17.57 -5.27
C ASP A 129 -12.06 -16.36 -4.90
N VAL A 130 -12.51 -15.59 -3.91
CA VAL A 130 -11.74 -14.49 -3.34
C VAL A 130 -10.34 -14.94 -2.88
N ILE A 131 -9.37 -14.07 -3.06
CA ILE A 131 -7.95 -14.28 -2.71
C ILE A 131 -7.60 -13.35 -1.55
N ARG A 132 -7.14 -13.89 -0.43
CA ARG A 132 -6.66 -13.06 0.69
C ARG A 132 -5.37 -12.35 0.27
N SER A 133 -5.33 -11.04 0.49
CA SER A 133 -4.21 -10.17 0.14
C SER A 133 -3.62 -9.52 1.39
N PRO A 134 -2.30 -9.62 1.64
CA PRO A 134 -1.67 -8.94 2.78
C PRO A 134 -1.95 -7.44 2.81
N THR A 135 -1.91 -6.80 1.63
CA THR A 135 -2.19 -5.37 1.48
C THR A 135 -3.01 -5.07 0.22
N MET A 136 -3.52 -3.85 0.12
CA MET A 136 -4.18 -3.33 -1.08
C MET A 136 -3.28 -2.31 -1.79
N ALA A 137 -3.40 -2.24 -3.12
CA ALA A 137 -2.78 -1.16 -3.90
C ALA A 137 -3.29 0.22 -3.45
N GLY A 138 -4.54 0.27 -2.99
CA GLY A 138 -5.20 1.48 -2.51
C GLY A 138 -6.12 2.08 -3.57
N GLY A 139 -7.20 2.71 -3.11
CA GLY A 139 -8.11 3.50 -3.93
C GLY A 139 -9.24 2.79 -4.65
N LEU A 140 -9.11 1.48 -4.89
CA LEU A 140 -10.18 0.66 -5.47
C LEU A 140 -10.56 -0.45 -4.49
N PHE A 141 -11.68 -0.29 -3.78
CA PHE A 141 -12.20 -1.30 -2.85
C PHE A 141 -13.65 -1.02 -2.46
N SER A 142 -14.35 -2.07 -2.02
CA SER A 142 -15.66 -2.01 -1.40
C SER A 142 -15.59 -2.44 0.06
N VAL A 143 -16.39 -1.81 0.92
CA VAL A 143 -16.47 -2.13 2.36
C VAL A 143 -17.86 -1.76 2.91
N SER A 144 -18.38 -2.51 3.88
CA SER A 144 -19.57 -2.07 4.65
C SER A 144 -19.29 -0.71 5.28
N LYS A 145 -20.20 0.25 5.10
CA LYS A 145 -20.07 1.59 5.70
C LYS A 145 -19.96 1.50 7.21
N LYS A 146 -20.78 0.66 7.84
CA LYS A 146 -20.75 0.43 9.29
C LYS A 146 -19.41 -0.14 9.74
N TYR A 147 -18.88 -1.10 8.98
CA TYR A 147 -17.58 -1.70 9.30
C TYR A 147 -16.42 -0.73 9.09
N PHE A 148 -16.46 0.08 8.04
CA PHE A 148 -15.50 1.15 7.79
C PHE A 148 -15.46 2.16 8.94
N ASP A 149 -16.63 2.58 9.44
CA ASP A 149 -16.74 3.48 10.59
C ASP A 149 -16.28 2.80 11.88
N TYR A 150 -16.64 1.53 12.10
CA TYR A 150 -16.20 0.72 13.24
C TYR A 150 -14.67 0.60 13.32
N LEU A 151 -14.01 0.36 12.18
CA LEU A 151 -12.55 0.31 12.10
C LEU A 151 -11.89 1.68 12.27
N GLY A 152 -12.64 2.77 12.47
CA GLY A 152 -12.10 4.12 12.59
C GLY A 152 -11.65 4.71 11.25
N SER A 153 -12.36 4.38 10.18
CA SER A 153 -12.27 4.97 8.84
C SER A 153 -10.84 5.07 8.30
N TYR A 154 -10.30 6.28 8.09
CA TYR A 154 -8.89 6.52 7.79
C TYR A 154 -8.24 7.37 8.89
N ASP A 155 -6.92 7.29 9.00
CA ASP A 155 -6.13 8.24 9.78
C ASP A 155 -6.16 9.63 9.12
N THR A 156 -6.90 10.56 9.72
CA THR A 156 -7.08 11.94 9.23
C THR A 156 -5.81 12.78 9.27
N GLY A 157 -4.78 12.33 10.00
CA GLY A 157 -3.46 12.94 10.05
C GLY A 157 -2.60 12.65 8.82
N MET A 158 -3.00 11.71 7.94
CA MET A 158 -2.31 11.47 6.69
C MET A 158 -2.62 12.58 5.67
N GLU A 159 -1.59 13.05 4.98
CA GLU A 159 -1.68 14.20 4.08
C GLU A 159 -1.43 13.81 2.61
N VAL A 160 -2.19 14.44 1.71
CA VAL A 160 -2.02 14.40 0.25
C VAL A 160 -2.17 13.01 -0.36
N TRP A 161 -1.15 12.16 -0.27
CA TRP A 161 -1.06 10.84 -0.91
C TRP A 161 0.01 9.94 -0.28
N GLY A 162 -0.27 8.64 -0.22
CA GLY A 162 0.68 7.58 0.11
C GLY A 162 0.63 7.14 1.56
N GLY A 163 0.87 5.84 1.80
CA GLY A 163 0.93 5.22 3.13
C GLY A 163 -0.42 4.78 3.69
N GLU A 164 -1.54 5.37 3.24
CA GLU A 164 -2.87 5.07 3.77
C GLU A 164 -3.36 3.67 3.43
N ASN A 165 -2.94 3.15 2.28
CA ASN A 165 -3.26 1.80 1.82
C ASN A 165 -2.58 0.74 2.71
N LEU A 166 -1.33 0.97 3.13
CA LEU A 166 -0.61 0.08 4.04
C LEU A 166 -1.16 0.17 5.46
N GLU A 167 -1.37 1.39 5.99
CA GLU A 167 -2.00 1.58 7.31
C GLU A 167 -3.34 0.87 7.41
N PHE A 168 -4.20 1.05 6.40
CA PHE A 168 -5.51 0.44 6.41
C PHE A 168 -5.44 -1.08 6.28
N SER A 169 -4.53 -1.60 5.45
CA SER A 169 -4.30 -3.05 5.31
C SER A 169 -3.88 -3.70 6.62
N PHE A 170 -2.90 -3.12 7.32
CA PHE A 170 -2.44 -3.61 8.63
C PHE A 170 -3.58 -3.58 9.64
N ARG A 171 -4.32 -2.47 9.71
CA ARG A 171 -5.47 -2.32 10.60
C ARG A 171 -6.58 -3.33 10.32
N ILE A 172 -6.98 -3.55 9.07
CA ILE A 172 -8.04 -4.51 8.71
C ILE A 172 -7.69 -5.89 9.28
N TRP A 173 -6.50 -6.39 8.98
CA TRP A 173 -6.06 -7.71 9.40
C TRP A 173 -5.86 -7.81 10.91
N GLN A 174 -5.11 -6.88 11.51
CA GLN A 174 -4.81 -6.92 12.93
C GLN A 174 -6.07 -6.76 13.78
N CYS A 175 -7.08 -6.01 13.32
CA CYS A 175 -8.31 -5.76 14.05
C CYS A 175 -9.46 -6.72 13.70
N GLY A 176 -9.17 -7.82 13.01
CA GLY A 176 -10.07 -8.98 12.90
C GLY A 176 -10.89 -9.10 11.62
N GLY A 177 -10.68 -8.24 10.62
CA GLY A 177 -11.29 -8.37 9.30
C GLY A 177 -10.46 -9.20 8.33
N SER A 178 -10.89 -9.20 7.06
CA SER A 178 -10.13 -9.73 5.94
C SER A 178 -9.99 -8.70 4.82
N LEU A 179 -8.85 -8.74 4.13
CA LEU A 179 -8.62 -8.00 2.90
C LEU A 179 -8.50 -8.98 1.74
N GLU A 180 -9.35 -8.81 0.74
CA GLU A 180 -9.58 -9.81 -0.30
C GLU A 180 -9.58 -9.17 -1.68
N ILE A 181 -9.00 -9.84 -2.67
CA ILE A 181 -9.13 -9.51 -4.09
C ILE A 181 -10.14 -10.48 -4.70
N HIS A 182 -11.13 -9.95 -5.43
CA HIS A 182 -12.15 -10.77 -6.08
C HIS A 182 -11.81 -10.98 -7.56
N PRO A 183 -11.43 -12.19 -8.02
CA PRO A 183 -11.00 -12.42 -9.41
C PRO A 183 -12.07 -12.14 -10.47
N CYS A 184 -13.35 -12.21 -10.13
CA CYS A 184 -14.44 -11.85 -11.05
C CYS A 184 -14.70 -10.33 -11.17
N SER A 185 -14.10 -9.50 -10.32
CA SER A 185 -14.29 -8.05 -10.35
C SER A 185 -13.05 -7.41 -10.97
N HIS A 186 -13.21 -6.79 -12.13
CA HIS A 186 -12.11 -6.17 -12.89
C HIS A 186 -12.38 -4.69 -13.08
N VAL A 187 -11.38 -3.86 -12.77
CA VAL A 187 -11.42 -2.41 -12.99
C VAL A 187 -10.08 -1.98 -13.58
N GLY A 188 -10.12 -1.43 -14.78
CA GLY A 188 -8.97 -0.82 -15.42
C GLY A 188 -8.61 0.50 -14.76
N HIS A 189 -7.32 0.75 -14.58
CA HIS A 189 -6.76 1.96 -13.98
C HIS A 189 -5.67 2.55 -14.88
N VAL A 190 -5.74 3.85 -15.11
CA VAL A 190 -4.72 4.56 -15.89
C VAL A 190 -3.52 4.89 -14.99
N PHE A 191 -2.52 4.01 -14.99
CA PHE A 191 -1.27 4.26 -14.25
C PHE A 191 -0.46 5.36 -14.96
N PRO A 192 -0.25 6.53 -14.33
CA PRO A 192 0.39 7.64 -15.01
C PRO A 192 1.88 7.36 -15.23
N LYS A 193 2.47 7.94 -16.29
CA LYS A 193 3.91 7.85 -16.59
C LYS A 193 4.81 8.14 -15.38
N GLN A 194 4.42 9.13 -14.59
CA GLN A 194 5.08 9.55 -13.36
C GLN A 194 4.04 10.24 -12.45
N ALA A 195 4.40 10.57 -11.22
CA ALA A 195 3.51 11.27 -10.30
C ALA A 195 2.99 12.58 -10.94
N PRO A 196 1.66 12.75 -11.11
CA PRO A 196 1.09 13.94 -11.78
C PRO A 196 1.04 15.18 -10.88
N TYR A 197 1.42 15.03 -9.60
CA TYR A 197 1.51 16.09 -8.60
C TYR A 197 2.53 15.69 -7.52
N SER A 198 2.93 16.64 -6.67
CA SER A 198 3.89 16.38 -5.58
C SER A 198 3.35 15.36 -4.56
N ARG A 199 4.14 14.32 -4.29
CA ARG A 199 3.84 13.24 -3.32
C ARG A 199 4.74 13.29 -2.08
N ALA A 200 5.18 14.48 -1.70
CA ALA A 200 6.19 14.69 -0.64
C ALA A 200 5.79 14.15 0.75
N LYS A 201 4.50 13.88 0.99
CA LYS A 201 3.97 13.44 2.29
C LYS A 201 3.94 11.92 2.49
N ALA A 202 4.26 11.14 1.46
CA ALA A 202 4.26 9.68 1.56
C ALA A 202 5.17 9.16 2.68
N LEU A 203 6.32 9.79 2.91
CA LEU A 203 7.25 9.39 3.98
C LEU A 203 6.62 9.57 5.37
N ALA A 204 6.12 10.77 5.67
CA ALA A 204 5.47 11.06 6.96
C ALA A 204 4.27 10.14 7.22
N ASN A 205 3.45 9.90 6.19
CA ASN A 205 2.30 9.00 6.29
C ASN A 205 2.74 7.54 6.56
N SER A 206 3.78 7.04 5.89
CA SER A 206 4.34 5.71 6.19
C SER A 206 4.90 5.62 7.62
N VAL A 207 5.52 6.69 8.13
CA VAL A 207 5.96 6.75 9.54
C VAL A 207 4.77 6.65 10.49
N ARG A 208 3.65 7.34 10.22
CA ARG A 208 2.42 7.19 11.03
C ARG A 208 1.93 5.75 11.05
N ALA A 209 1.93 5.07 9.89
CA ALA A 209 1.56 3.67 9.81
C ALA A 209 2.49 2.77 10.64
N ALA A 210 3.80 2.98 10.52
CA ALA A 210 4.82 2.23 11.25
C ALA A 210 4.69 2.40 12.78
N GLU A 211 4.53 3.65 13.24
CA GLU A 211 4.46 4.01 14.66
C GLU A 211 3.20 3.51 15.37
N VAL A 212 2.15 3.15 14.63
CA VAL A 212 0.90 2.64 15.18
C VAL A 212 0.79 1.13 15.05
N TRP A 213 1.24 0.54 13.93
CA TRP A 213 0.88 -0.85 13.58
C TRP A 213 2.02 -1.85 13.59
N MET A 214 3.28 -1.42 13.45
CA MET A 214 4.41 -2.33 13.21
C MET A 214 5.18 -2.78 14.46
N ASP A 215 4.81 -2.30 15.65
CA ASP A 215 5.47 -2.66 16.90
C ASP A 215 7.01 -2.49 16.82
N GLY A 216 7.79 -3.49 17.23
CA GLY A 216 9.25 -3.48 17.12
C GLY A 216 9.78 -3.62 15.68
N TYR A 217 8.96 -4.11 14.74
CA TYR A 217 9.39 -4.32 13.34
C TYR A 217 9.57 -3.01 12.57
N LYS A 218 9.08 -1.88 13.10
CA LYS A 218 9.34 -0.55 12.53
C LYS A 218 10.84 -0.21 12.47
N GLU A 219 11.67 -0.82 13.31
CA GLU A 219 13.12 -0.61 13.26
C GLU A 219 13.72 -1.13 11.94
N LEU A 220 13.21 -2.26 11.42
CA LEU A 220 13.63 -2.80 10.11
C LEU A 220 13.35 -1.81 8.98
N TYR A 221 12.25 -1.07 9.10
CA TYR A 221 11.89 0.03 8.19
C TYR A 221 12.85 1.22 8.33
N TYR A 222 13.09 1.67 9.56
CA TYR A 222 14.00 2.78 9.81
C TYR A 222 15.45 2.48 9.43
N HIS A 223 15.88 1.22 9.46
CA HIS A 223 17.22 0.82 8.99
C HIS A 223 17.37 0.98 7.47
N ARG A 224 16.33 0.63 6.70
CA ARG A 224 16.33 0.68 5.23
C ARG A 224 15.94 2.04 4.66
N ASN A 225 15.28 2.87 5.47
CA ASN A 225 14.98 4.26 5.16
C ASN A 225 15.33 5.19 6.35
N PRO A 226 16.62 5.53 6.54
CA PRO A 226 17.06 6.34 7.68
C PRO A 226 16.39 7.72 7.76
N HIS A 227 16.00 8.30 6.62
CA HIS A 227 15.30 9.59 6.58
C HIS A 227 13.96 9.58 7.33
N ALA A 228 13.31 8.41 7.40
CA ALA A 228 12.05 8.26 8.12
C ALA A 228 12.16 8.56 9.62
N ARG A 229 13.35 8.41 10.24
CA ARG A 229 13.55 8.77 11.66
C ARG A 229 13.52 10.29 11.90
N LEU A 230 13.81 11.09 10.88
CA LEU A 230 13.86 12.55 10.96
C LEU A 230 12.53 13.19 10.53
N GLU A 231 11.62 12.42 9.93
CA GLU A 231 10.40 12.93 9.33
C GLU A 231 9.36 13.26 10.42
N PRO A 232 8.89 14.52 10.53
CA PRO A 232 7.80 14.86 11.43
C PRO A 232 6.49 14.21 10.96
N TYR A 233 5.91 13.35 11.80
CA TYR A 233 4.71 12.59 11.47
C TYR A 233 3.47 13.02 12.26
N GLY A 234 3.58 14.01 13.14
CA GLY A 234 2.48 14.54 13.96
C GLY A 234 2.05 13.61 15.10
N ASP A 235 0.86 13.86 15.67
CA ASP A 235 0.32 13.06 16.77
C ASP A 235 -0.43 11.82 16.24
N VAL A 236 -0.13 10.65 16.84
CA VAL A 236 -0.75 9.35 16.52
C VAL A 236 -1.49 8.75 17.73
N THR A 237 -1.69 9.53 18.80
CA THR A 237 -2.29 9.06 20.06
C THR A 237 -3.69 8.48 19.86
N GLU A 238 -4.57 9.16 19.12
CA GLU A 238 -5.92 8.65 18.83
C GLU A 238 -5.91 7.32 18.06
N ARG A 239 -4.92 7.13 17.16
CA ARG A 239 -4.78 5.90 16.39
C ARG A 239 -4.29 4.74 17.25
N ARG A 240 -3.42 5.01 18.23
CA ARG A 240 -3.01 4.02 19.25
C ARG A 240 -4.17 3.63 20.16
N LEU A 241 -4.94 4.61 20.65
CA LEU A 241 -6.14 4.35 21.45
C LEU A 241 -7.19 3.54 20.67
N LEU A 242 -7.36 3.80 19.38
CA LEU A 242 -8.21 3.00 18.51
C LEU A 242 -7.73 1.55 18.43
N ARG A 243 -6.43 1.33 18.21
CA ARG A 243 -5.82 -0.01 18.16
C ARG A 243 -6.07 -0.79 19.46
N GLU A 244 -5.91 -0.13 20.61
CA GLU A 244 -6.20 -0.72 21.93
C GLU A 244 -7.69 -1.02 22.11
N LYS A 245 -8.57 -0.07 21.78
CA LYS A 245 -10.03 -0.22 21.88
C LYS A 245 -10.55 -1.41 21.07
N LEU A 246 -10.03 -1.58 19.86
CA LEU A 246 -10.40 -2.68 18.95
C LEU A 246 -9.72 -4.01 19.32
N LYS A 247 -8.82 -4.02 20.31
CA LYS A 247 -8.06 -5.20 20.77
C LYS A 247 -7.33 -5.89 19.61
N CYS A 248 -6.72 -5.08 18.75
CA CYS A 248 -6.05 -5.59 17.57
C CYS A 248 -4.82 -6.43 17.93
N LYS A 249 -4.54 -7.43 17.10
CA LYS A 249 -3.37 -8.31 17.21
C LYS A 249 -2.08 -7.52 16.89
N ASP A 250 -0.94 -8.07 17.29
CA ASP A 250 0.36 -7.46 17.04
C ASP A 250 0.83 -7.69 15.59
N PHE A 251 1.91 -6.99 15.21
CA PHE A 251 2.46 -7.09 13.86
C PHE A 251 3.15 -8.43 13.62
N LYS A 252 3.67 -9.07 14.68
CA LYS A 252 4.20 -10.43 14.60
C LYS A 252 3.12 -11.40 14.11
N TRP A 253 1.92 -11.33 14.69
CA TRP A 253 0.78 -12.12 14.23
C TRP A 253 0.46 -11.86 12.76
N PHE A 254 0.49 -10.59 12.32
CA PHE A 254 0.28 -10.25 10.90
C PHE A 254 1.30 -10.94 10.01
N LEU A 255 2.60 -10.85 10.33
CA LEU A 255 3.66 -11.50 9.55
C LEU A 255 3.50 -13.02 9.55
N GLU A 256 3.22 -13.65 10.69
CA GLU A 256 3.14 -15.12 10.79
C GLU A 256 1.86 -15.72 10.18
N ASN A 257 0.75 -14.97 10.17
CA ASN A 257 -0.57 -15.53 9.80
C ASN A 257 -1.11 -14.99 8.48
N VAL A 258 -0.77 -13.74 8.14
CA VAL A 258 -1.24 -13.08 6.93
C VAL A 258 -0.17 -13.15 5.85
N TYR A 259 1.07 -12.78 6.18
CA TYR A 259 2.17 -12.66 5.19
C TYR A 259 3.45 -13.44 5.54
N PRO A 260 3.37 -14.76 5.81
CA PRO A 260 4.52 -15.57 6.22
C PRO A 260 5.56 -15.76 5.11
N GLU A 261 5.22 -15.46 3.86
CA GLU A 261 6.12 -15.55 2.72
C GLU A 261 7.10 -14.37 2.64
N LEU A 262 6.82 -13.26 3.35
CA LEU A 262 7.75 -12.12 3.44
C LEU A 262 8.91 -12.48 4.37
N HIS A 263 10.14 -12.47 3.84
CA HIS A 263 11.32 -12.61 4.69
C HIS A 263 11.39 -11.45 5.70
N VAL A 264 11.69 -11.77 6.96
CA VAL A 264 11.87 -10.81 8.04
C VAL A 264 13.35 -10.74 8.39
N PRO A 265 14.05 -9.64 8.03
CA PRO A 265 15.44 -9.40 8.40
C PRO A 265 15.68 -9.51 9.90
N GLU A 266 16.89 -9.94 10.26
CA GLU A 266 17.30 -10.06 11.66
C GLU A 266 17.81 -8.72 12.21
N ASP A 267 18.50 -7.94 11.37
CA ASP A 267 19.16 -6.67 11.67
C ASP A 267 19.89 -6.70 13.03
N ARG A 268 20.69 -7.75 13.26
CA ARG A 268 21.40 -7.95 14.53
C ARG A 268 22.34 -6.76 14.83
N PRO A 269 22.43 -6.27 16.08
CA PRO A 269 23.28 -5.14 16.42
C PRO A 269 24.74 -5.32 15.95
N GLY A 270 25.23 -4.37 15.16
CA GLY A 270 26.58 -4.39 14.58
C GLY A 270 26.74 -5.22 13.30
N PHE A 271 25.67 -5.84 12.80
CA PHE A 271 25.70 -6.73 11.63
C PHE A 271 24.83 -6.23 10.45
N PHE A 272 24.46 -4.94 10.43
CA PHE A 272 23.77 -4.34 9.30
C PHE A 272 24.21 -2.89 9.07
N GLY A 273 23.89 -2.37 7.89
CA GLY A 273 24.23 -1.02 7.44
C GLY A 273 25.38 -1.04 6.43
N MET A 274 26.29 -0.07 6.55
CA MET A 274 27.40 0.06 5.61
C MET A 274 28.56 -0.85 5.98
N LEU A 275 28.95 -1.74 5.05
CA LEU A 275 30.11 -2.62 5.24
C LEU A 275 31.40 -1.88 4.86
N LYS A 276 32.06 -1.29 5.86
CA LYS A 276 33.26 -0.45 5.72
C LYS A 276 34.54 -1.28 5.64
N ASN A 277 35.45 -0.88 4.75
CA ASN A 277 36.80 -1.44 4.72
C ASN A 277 37.70 -0.78 5.79
N ARG A 278 38.49 -1.57 6.54
CA ARG A 278 39.41 -1.06 7.57
C ARG A 278 40.67 -0.41 6.99
N GLY A 279 41.18 -0.90 5.86
CA GLY A 279 42.41 -0.40 5.23
C GLY A 279 42.18 0.78 4.28
N MET A 280 41.07 0.77 3.56
CA MET A 280 40.63 1.86 2.69
C MET A 280 39.66 2.75 3.44
N ALA A 281 40.19 3.77 4.13
CA ALA A 281 39.38 4.72 4.88
C ALA A 281 38.29 5.33 3.98
N ASN A 282 37.07 5.38 4.50
CA ASN A 282 35.88 5.93 3.82
C ASN A 282 35.40 5.15 2.57
N PHE A 283 35.80 3.88 2.38
CA PHE A 283 35.23 3.00 1.35
C PHE A 283 34.32 1.92 1.95
N CYS A 284 33.17 1.75 1.32
CA CYS A 284 32.09 0.85 1.71
C CYS A 284 31.75 -0.09 0.55
N PHE A 285 31.19 -1.26 0.86
CA PHE A 285 30.51 -2.06 -0.16
C PHE A 285 29.41 -1.22 -0.80
N ASP A 286 29.29 -1.32 -2.12
CA ASP A 286 28.29 -0.64 -2.91
C ASP A 286 27.81 -1.56 -4.03
N TYR A 287 26.50 -1.69 -4.15
CA TYR A 287 25.86 -2.50 -5.16
C TYR A 287 24.73 -1.72 -5.82
N ASN A 288 24.86 -1.47 -7.13
CA ASN A 288 23.92 -0.68 -7.90
C ASN A 288 23.47 -1.44 -9.15
N PRO A 289 22.39 -2.24 -9.08
CA PRO A 289 21.89 -3.01 -10.22
C PRO A 289 21.46 -2.08 -11.38
N THR A 290 21.61 -2.54 -12.63
CA THR A 290 21.31 -1.72 -13.83
C THR A 290 19.84 -1.36 -13.95
N ASN A 291 18.95 -2.21 -13.45
CA ASN A 291 17.55 -1.91 -13.32
C ASN A 291 16.98 -2.64 -12.09
N GLU A 292 15.81 -2.19 -11.63
CA GLU A 292 15.21 -2.69 -10.39
C GLU A 292 14.68 -4.14 -10.49
N HIS A 293 14.58 -4.71 -11.69
CA HIS A 293 14.06 -6.06 -11.91
C HIS A 293 15.16 -7.12 -12.07
N GLN A 294 16.34 -6.71 -12.55
CA GLN A 294 17.52 -7.56 -12.72
C GLN A 294 18.56 -7.19 -11.67
N VAL A 295 18.30 -7.66 -10.45
CA VAL A 295 19.12 -7.37 -9.26
C VAL A 295 20.30 -8.32 -9.08
N THR A 296 20.51 -9.28 -10.00
CA THR A 296 21.59 -10.28 -9.94
C THR A 296 22.58 -10.15 -11.11
N GLY A 297 23.79 -10.70 -10.95
CA GLY A 297 24.75 -10.84 -12.05
C GLY A 297 25.71 -9.66 -12.21
N GLN A 298 25.66 -8.69 -11.29
CA GLN A 298 26.60 -7.58 -11.24
C GLN A 298 27.61 -7.76 -10.11
N ARG A 299 28.74 -7.07 -10.23
CA ARG A 299 29.80 -7.11 -9.21
C ARG A 299 29.53 -6.07 -8.14
N ILE A 300 29.67 -6.48 -6.88
CA ILE A 300 29.80 -5.55 -5.76
C ILE A 300 31.14 -4.82 -5.91
N ILE A 301 31.13 -3.51 -5.69
CA ILE A 301 32.32 -2.67 -5.72
C ILE A 301 32.58 -2.04 -4.35
N LEU A 302 33.70 -1.35 -4.22
CA LEU A 302 33.93 -0.39 -3.14
C LEU A 302 33.67 1.02 -3.66
N TYR A 303 32.89 1.81 -2.91
CA TYR A 303 32.58 3.19 -3.24
C TYR A 303 32.72 4.08 -1.99
N PRO A 304 32.95 5.40 -2.14
CA PRO A 304 32.90 6.33 -1.02
C PRO A 304 31.61 6.18 -0.19
N CYS A 305 31.79 5.97 1.10
CA CYS A 305 30.72 5.82 2.07
C CYS A 305 29.85 7.08 2.13
N HIS A 306 28.54 6.98 1.89
CA HIS A 306 27.63 8.15 1.87
C HIS A 306 26.49 8.13 2.89
N GLY A 307 26.22 6.99 3.57
CA GLY A 307 25.24 6.96 4.68
C GLY A 307 23.77 7.05 4.29
N MET A 308 23.43 6.93 3.00
CA MET A 308 22.05 7.05 2.51
C MET A 308 21.29 5.71 2.47
N GLY A 309 21.91 4.60 2.88
CA GLY A 309 21.35 3.26 2.74
C GLY A 309 21.31 2.80 1.29
N GLN A 310 20.22 2.16 0.86
CA GLN A 310 20.01 1.66 -0.50
C GLN A 310 21.20 0.81 -0.99
N ASN A 311 21.96 1.32 -1.97
CA ASN A 311 23.11 0.65 -2.59
C ASN A 311 24.22 0.26 -1.60
N GLN A 312 24.31 0.95 -0.46
CA GLN A 312 25.33 0.72 0.58
C GLN A 312 24.76 0.09 1.86
N PHE A 313 23.53 -0.44 1.82
CA PHE A 313 22.95 -1.17 2.94
C PHE A 313 23.07 -2.67 2.71
N PHE A 314 23.76 -3.34 3.62
CA PHE A 314 23.91 -4.78 3.66
C PHE A 314 23.59 -5.31 5.07
N GLU A 315 23.21 -6.58 5.14
CA GLU A 315 22.98 -7.30 6.38
C GLU A 315 23.81 -8.59 6.40
N TYR A 316 24.49 -8.87 7.51
CA TYR A 316 25.16 -10.15 7.74
C TYR A 316 24.31 -11.04 8.65
N THR A 317 23.74 -12.11 8.08
CA THR A 317 22.72 -12.95 8.74
C THR A 317 23.32 -14.02 9.65
N SER A 318 22.51 -14.65 10.50
CA SER A 318 22.94 -15.81 11.30
C SER A 318 23.28 -17.03 10.44
N HIS A 319 22.91 -17.00 9.16
CA HIS A 319 23.14 -18.05 8.17
C HIS A 319 24.46 -17.84 7.39
N ASN A 320 25.30 -16.89 7.82
CA ASN A 320 26.57 -16.52 7.20
C ASN A 320 26.43 -15.95 5.77
N GLU A 321 25.33 -15.27 5.48
CA GLU A 321 25.08 -14.60 4.20
C GLU A 321 25.30 -13.09 4.34
N ILE A 322 25.78 -12.44 3.27
CA ILE A 322 25.78 -10.98 3.15
C ILE A 322 24.62 -10.61 2.24
N ARG A 323 23.51 -10.16 2.81
CA ARG A 323 22.30 -9.82 2.07
C ARG A 323 22.29 -8.36 1.64
N TYR A 324 21.96 -8.13 0.38
CA TYR A 324 21.49 -6.87 -0.16
C TYR A 324 19.95 -6.91 -0.18
N ASN A 325 19.32 -6.36 0.86
CA ASN A 325 17.88 -6.53 1.12
C ASN A 325 17.18 -5.21 1.51
N THR A 326 17.65 -4.07 0.99
CA THR A 326 16.87 -2.83 1.07
C THR A 326 15.55 -2.95 0.32
N ARG A 327 15.50 -3.77 -0.74
CA ARG A 327 14.33 -4.03 -1.58
C ARG A 327 14.18 -5.53 -1.79
N GLN A 328 12.99 -5.96 -2.20
CA GLN A 328 12.74 -7.33 -2.64
C GLN A 328 12.94 -7.46 -4.16
N PRO A 329 13.40 -8.62 -4.68
CA PRO A 329 13.85 -9.79 -3.93
C PRO A 329 15.22 -9.55 -3.26
N GLU A 330 15.47 -10.24 -2.15
CA GLU A 330 16.77 -10.21 -1.48
C GLU A 330 17.84 -10.90 -2.33
N VAL A 331 19.04 -10.34 -2.33
CA VAL A 331 20.19 -10.89 -3.07
C VAL A 331 21.30 -11.22 -2.08
N CYS A 332 21.89 -12.41 -2.22
CA CYS A 332 23.02 -12.89 -1.40
C CYS A 332 24.31 -12.95 -2.23
#